data_AF-A0A0G0I4Y8-F1
#
_entry.id   AF-A0A0G0I4Y8-F1
#
_cell.length_a   1.000
_cell.length_b   1.000
_cell.length_c   1.000
_cell.angle_alpha   90.00
_cell.angle_beta   90.00
_cell.angle_gamma   90.00
#
_symmetry.space_group_name_H-M   'P 1'
#
loop_
_entity.id
_entity.type
_entity.pdbx_description
1 polymer ?
#
loop_
_entity_poly.entity_id
_entity_poly.type
_entity_poly.pdbx_seq_one_letter_code
_entity_poly.pdbx_strand_id
1 'polypeptide(L)'
;MQVSTKSTSYRFDFLKYSKIWIGVSIAYLALGVIGYVVMGGFKYHIDFTGGAEIQVAFENQIDTATVRSIVAKAGWDQAVIQEVGNSKKEFLIKLGGALET
;
A
#
# COMPACT_ATOMS: atom_id res chain seq x y z
N MET A 1 -35.53 59.78 10.63
CA MET A 1 -36.00 58.47 11.14
C MET A 1 -34.77 57.61 11.36
N GLN A 2 -34.35 57.38 12.62
CA GLN A 2 -33.14 56.60 12.94
C GLN A 2 -33.55 55.14 13.19
N VAL A 3 -33.08 54.22 12.34
CA VAL A 3 -33.33 52.79 12.51
C VAL A 3 -32.28 52.22 13.46
N SER A 4 -32.69 51.94 14.70
CA SER A 4 -31.84 51.29 15.69
C SER A 4 -31.71 49.79 15.36
N THR A 5 -30.61 49.40 14.74
CA THR A 5 -30.27 47.98 14.54
C THR A 5 -29.72 47.39 15.83
N LYS A 6 -30.51 46.55 16.50
CA LYS A 6 -30.07 45.81 17.69
C LYS A 6 -29.18 44.64 17.23
N SER A 7 -27.88 44.70 17.48
CA SER A 7 -26.96 43.59 17.20
C SER A 7 -27.07 42.54 18.31
N THR A 8 -27.67 41.39 18.00
CA THR A 8 -27.64 40.24 18.92
C THR A 8 -26.24 39.63 18.86
N SER A 9 -25.46 39.82 19.92
CA SER A 9 -24.13 39.21 20.06
C SER A 9 -24.27 37.79 20.61
N TYR A 10 -24.00 36.79 19.78
CA TYR A 10 -23.90 35.40 20.20
C TYR A 10 -22.48 35.10 20.69
N ARG A 11 -22.31 34.86 21.99
CA ARG A 11 -21.03 34.48 22.60
C ARG A 11 -21.08 33.02 23.02
N PHE A 12 -20.72 32.11 22.11
CA PHE A 12 -20.55 30.69 22.41
C PHE A 12 -19.09 30.40 22.75
N ASP A 13 -18.84 29.86 23.94
CA ASP A 13 -17.51 29.40 24.34
C ASP A 13 -17.23 28.00 23.80
N PHE A 14 -16.84 27.95 22.52
CA PHE A 14 -16.52 26.72 21.81
C PHE A 14 -15.18 26.11 22.24
N LEU A 15 -14.32 26.89 22.89
CA LEU A 15 -12.99 26.44 23.31
C LEU A 15 -12.98 25.78 24.69
N LYS A 16 -14.03 25.97 25.49
CA LYS A 16 -14.17 25.40 26.84
C LYS A 16 -13.80 23.92 26.95
N TYR A 17 -14.15 23.11 25.96
CA TYR A 17 -13.90 21.66 25.96
C TYR A 17 -12.86 21.20 24.93
N SER A 18 -12.15 22.13 24.30
CA SER A 18 -11.15 21.85 23.25
C SER A 18 -10.14 20.77 23.67
N LYS A 19 -9.60 20.87 24.89
CA LYS A 19 -8.61 19.91 25.41
C LYS A 19 -9.16 18.49 25.56
N ILE A 20 -10.44 18.36 25.93
CA ILE A 20 -11.10 17.05 26.07
C ILE A 20 -11.24 16.42 24.69
N TRP A 21 -11.73 17.18 23.71
CA TRP A 21 -11.90 16.69 22.35
C TRP A 21 -10.58 16.36 21.66
N ILE A 22 -9.53 17.14 21.90
CA ILE A 22 -8.18 16.81 21.43
C ILE A 22 -7.72 15.46 22.02
N GLY A 23 -7.93 15.24 23.32
CA GLY A 23 -7.61 13.96 23.96
C GLY A 23 -8.38 12.79 23.36
N VAL A 24 -9.67 12.96 23.12
CA VAL A 24 -10.52 11.94 22.47
C VAL A 24 -10.04 11.64 21.05
N SER A 25 -9.72 12.66 20.25
CA SER A 25 -9.20 12.47 18.89
C SER A 25 -7.88 11.71 18.89
N ILE A 26 -6.95 12.05 19.79
CA ILE A 26 -5.67 11.35 19.91
C ILE A 26 -5.90 9.88 20.31
N ALA A 27 -6.75 9.62 21.29
CA ALA A 27 -7.07 8.27 21.73
C ALA A 27 -7.68 7.43 20.58
N TYR A 28 -8.60 8.03 19.82
CA TYR A 28 -9.20 7.37 18.67
C TYR A 28 -8.18 7.04 17.58
N LEU A 29 -7.29 7.98 17.25
CA LEU A 29 -6.20 7.75 16.30
C LEU A 29 -5.26 6.65 16.80
N ALA A 30 -4.89 6.66 18.08
CA ALA A 30 -4.02 5.65 18.66
C ALA A 30 -4.65 4.24 18.55
N LEU A 31 -5.95 4.10 18.85
CA LEU A 31 -6.66 2.84 18.67
C LEU A 31 -6.65 2.37 17.21
N GLY A 32 -6.86 3.28 16.26
CA GLY A 32 -6.78 2.98 14.84
C GLY A 32 -5.39 2.49 14.41
N VAL A 33 -4.33 3.18 14.86
CA VAL A 33 -2.94 2.79 14.59
C VAL A 33 -2.62 1.43 15.20
N ILE A 34 -3.01 1.18 16.46
CA ILE A 34 -2.78 -0.10 17.12
C ILE A 34 -3.51 -1.22 16.39
N GLY A 35 -4.79 -1.04 16.05
CA GLY A 35 -5.56 -2.02 15.29
C GLY A 35 -4.92 -2.33 13.94
N TYR A 36 -4.45 -1.30 13.23
CA TYR A 36 -3.76 -1.46 11.96
C TYR A 36 -2.47 -2.27 12.07
N VAL A 37 -1.62 -1.96 13.06
CA VAL A 37 -0.35 -2.68 13.28
C VAL A 37 -0.60 -4.15 13.65
N VAL A 38 -1.61 -4.42 14.49
CA VAL A 38 -1.94 -5.80 14.91
C VAL A 38 -2.51 -6.63 13.75
N MET A 39 -3.20 -6.02 12.79
CA MET A 39 -3.81 -6.72 11.65
C MET A 39 -2.85 -7.00 10.48
N GLY A 40 -1.55 -6.73 10.62
CA GLY A 40 -0.54 -7.01 9.60
C GLY A 40 0.10 -5.77 8.96
N GLY A 41 -0.31 -4.57 9.36
CA GLY A 41 0.38 -3.33 8.98
C GLY A 41 0.43 -3.04 7.47
N PHE A 42 1.51 -2.41 7.03
CA PHE A 42 1.70 -2.00 5.64
C PHE A 42 2.17 -3.16 4.78
N LYS A 43 1.42 -3.44 3.70
CA LYS A 43 1.88 -4.31 2.62
C LYS A 43 2.82 -3.51 1.72
N TYR A 44 4.10 -3.67 1.97
CA TYR A 44 5.15 -2.97 1.24
C TYR A 44 5.32 -3.56 -0.17
N HIS A 45 5.46 -2.69 -1.17
CA HIS A 45 5.80 -3.11 -2.54
C HIS A 45 7.30 -3.45 -2.66
N ILE A 46 7.70 -4.07 -3.77
CA ILE A 46 9.07 -4.51 -4.05
C ILE A 46 10.13 -3.39 -3.93
N ASP A 47 9.72 -2.14 -4.16
CA ASP A 47 10.58 -0.95 -3.98
C ASP A 47 11.03 -0.75 -2.52
N PHE A 48 10.30 -1.32 -1.56
CA PHE A 48 10.54 -1.18 -0.11
C PHE A 48 10.96 -2.47 0.58
N THR A 49 10.53 -3.65 0.09
CA THR A 49 10.94 -4.95 0.64
C THR A 49 12.27 -5.45 0.07
N GLY A 50 12.73 -4.85 -1.03
CA GLY A 50 13.87 -5.36 -1.77
C GLY A 50 13.51 -6.59 -2.59
N GLY A 51 14.26 -6.82 -3.65
CA GLY A 51 14.01 -7.88 -4.62
C GLY A 51 14.69 -7.55 -5.94
N ALA A 52 14.68 -8.50 -6.86
CA ALA A 52 15.14 -8.27 -8.22
C ALA A 52 13.97 -8.48 -9.19
N GLU A 53 13.69 -7.46 -9.98
CA GLU A 53 12.78 -7.58 -11.13
C GLU A 53 13.63 -7.66 -12.39
N ILE A 54 13.52 -8.79 -13.11
CA ILE A 54 14.28 -9.05 -14.32
C ILE A 54 13.29 -9.20 -15.46
N GLN A 55 13.34 -8.28 -16.41
CA GLN A 55 12.60 -8.39 -17.66
C GLN A 55 13.48 -9.06 -18.71
N VAL A 56 12.99 -10.16 -19.28
CA VAL A 56 13.67 -10.92 -20.33
C VAL A 56 12.80 -10.97 -21.58
N ALA A 57 13.41 -10.76 -22.74
CA ALA A 57 12.77 -10.90 -24.03
C ALA A 57 13.46 -12.04 -24.79
N PHE A 58 12.70 -13.08 -25.14
CA PHE A 58 13.18 -14.21 -25.91
C PHE A 58 12.95 -14.00 -27.41
N GLU A 59 13.85 -14.51 -28.26
CA GLU A 59 13.67 -14.46 -29.71
C GLU A 59 12.47 -15.29 -30.18
N ASN A 60 12.26 -16.44 -29.54
CA ASN A 60 11.21 -17.41 -29.85
C ASN A 60 10.10 -17.38 -28.80
N GLN A 61 8.89 -17.80 -29.18
CA GLN A 61 7.80 -17.97 -28.22
C GLN A 61 8.15 -19.11 -27.27
N ILE A 62 8.21 -18.81 -25.97
CA ILE A 62 8.46 -19.79 -24.93
C ILE A 62 7.22 -19.88 -24.05
N ASP A 63 6.89 -21.08 -23.59
CA ASP A 63 5.80 -21.26 -22.66
C ASP A 63 6.20 -20.87 -21.23
N THR A 64 5.30 -20.19 -20.52
CA THR A 64 5.50 -19.71 -19.15
C THR A 64 5.85 -20.86 -18.18
N ALA A 65 5.31 -22.06 -18.38
CA ALA A 65 5.63 -23.21 -17.53
C ALA A 65 7.08 -23.67 -17.70
N THR A 66 7.64 -23.53 -18.90
CA THR A 66 9.05 -23.83 -19.17
C THR A 66 9.95 -22.86 -18.42
N VAL A 67 9.68 -21.55 -18.54
CA VAL A 67 10.43 -20.50 -17.81
C VAL A 67 10.34 -20.75 -16.30
N ARG A 68 9.13 -21.03 -15.79
CA ARG A 68 8.92 -21.35 -14.36
C ARG A 68 9.74 -22.56 -13.90
N SER A 69 9.78 -23.62 -14.70
CA SER A 69 10.55 -24.83 -14.34
C SER A 69 12.06 -24.60 -14.27
N ILE A 70 12.60 -23.72 -15.13
CA ILE A 70 14.02 -23.38 -15.15
C ILE A 70 14.39 -22.51 -13.95
N VAL A 71 13.56 -21.49 -13.67
CA VAL A 71 13.76 -20.58 -12.54
C VAL A 71 13.63 -21.32 -11.20
N ALA A 72 12.68 -22.26 -11.09
CA ALA A 72 12.55 -23.17 -9.96
C ALA A 72 13.81 -24.04 -9.77
N LYS A 73 14.28 -24.70 -10.84
CA LYS A 73 15.53 -25.48 -10.83
C LYS A 73 16.77 -24.68 -10.45
N ALA A 74 16.77 -23.37 -10.71
CA ALA A 74 17.85 -22.45 -10.34
C ALA A 74 17.80 -22.02 -8.85
N GLY A 75 16.88 -22.56 -8.06
CA GLY A 75 16.74 -22.28 -6.62
C GLY A 75 15.72 -21.20 -6.27
N TRP A 76 14.92 -20.74 -7.24
CA TRP A 76 13.95 -19.65 -7.06
C TRP A 76 12.50 -20.15 -7.19
N ASP A 77 12.11 -21.13 -6.37
CA ASP A 77 10.77 -21.74 -6.40
C ASP A 77 9.62 -20.74 -6.15
N GLN A 78 9.91 -19.66 -5.45
CA GLN A 78 8.94 -18.61 -5.15
C GLN A 78 8.98 -17.43 -6.15
N ALA A 79 9.73 -17.54 -7.24
CA ALA A 79 9.72 -16.51 -8.27
C ALA A 79 8.35 -16.37 -8.91
N VAL A 80 7.90 -15.13 -9.10
CA VAL A 80 6.68 -14.82 -9.84
C VAL A 80 7.06 -14.52 -11.27
N ILE A 81 6.63 -15.38 -12.21
CA ILE A 81 6.80 -15.17 -13.65
C ILE A 81 5.50 -14.61 -14.21
N GLN A 82 5.59 -13.45 -14.85
CA GLN A 82 4.48 -12.81 -15.55
C GLN A 82 4.85 -12.69 -17.03
N GLU A 83 3.98 -13.13 -17.91
CA GLU A 83 4.11 -12.86 -19.34
C GLU A 83 3.71 -11.40 -19.62
N VAL A 84 4.52 -10.71 -20.41
CA VAL A 84 4.30 -9.30 -20.76
C VAL A 84 4.17 -9.18 -22.28
N GLY A 85 3.27 -8.32 -22.74
CA GLY A 85 3.00 -8.12 -24.16
C GLY A 85 2.14 -9.22 -24.81
N ASN A 86 1.87 -9.08 -26.11
CA ASN A 86 1.01 -9.99 -26.88
C ASN A 86 1.77 -11.13 -27.58
N SER A 87 3.10 -11.11 -27.54
CA SER A 87 3.94 -11.93 -28.42
C SER A 87 4.45 -13.23 -27.77
N LYS A 88 4.12 -13.53 -26.51
CA LYS A 88 4.66 -14.67 -25.72
C LYS A 88 6.19 -14.74 -25.67
N LYS A 89 6.83 -13.57 -25.73
CA LYS A 89 8.29 -13.44 -25.83
C LYS A 89 8.88 -12.67 -24.66
N GLU A 90 8.11 -11.77 -24.06
CA GLU A 90 8.58 -10.96 -22.95
C GLU A 90 8.04 -11.54 -21.64
N PHE A 91 8.93 -11.72 -20.68
CA PHE A 91 8.60 -12.21 -19.36
C PHE A 91 9.23 -11.30 -18.32
N LEU A 92 8.48 -11.09 -17.25
CA LEU A 92 8.89 -10.35 -16.09
C LEU A 92 9.00 -11.34 -14.94
N ILE A 93 10.23 -11.50 -14.45
CA ILE A 93 10.59 -12.43 -13.39
C ILE A 93 10.83 -11.60 -12.13
N LYS A 94 9.97 -11.76 -11.13
CA LYS A 94 10.13 -11.12 -9.83
C LYS A 94 10.73 -12.12 -8.84
N LEU A 95 11.93 -11.81 -8.36
CA LEU A 95 12.67 -12.58 -7.36
C LEU A 95 12.57 -11.85 -6.01
N GLY A 96 12.07 -12.53 -4.97
CA GLY A 96 12.01 -11.99 -3.60
C GLY A 96 10.69 -11.36 -3.15
N GLY A 97 9.71 -11.19 -4.05
CA GLY A 97 8.39 -10.63 -3.71
C GLY A 97 7.37 -11.60 -3.13
N ALA A 98 7.74 -12.85 -2.84
CA ALA A 98 6.84 -13.93 -2.43
C ALA A 98 6.97 -14.36 -0.96
N LEU A 99 7.72 -13.61 -0.15
CA LEU A 99 7.85 -13.86 1.28
C LEU A 99 6.94 -12.91 2.07
N GLU A 100 5.64 -13.13 1.93
CA GLU A 100 4.69 -12.87 3.02
C GLU A 100 3.95 -14.20 3.28
N THR A 101 4.54 -15.03 4.15
CA THR A 101 3.79 -15.98 5.01
C THR A 101 3.61 -15.34 6.37
#